data_AF-A0A9P6EH48-F1
#
_entry.id   AF-A0A9P6EH48-F1
#
_cell.length_a   1.000
_cell.length_b   1.000
_cell.length_c   1.000
_cell.angle_alpha   90.00
_cell.angle_beta   90.00
_cell.angle_gamma   90.00
#
_symmetry.space_group_name_H-M   'P 1'
#
loop_
_entity.id
_entity.type
_entity.pdbx_description
1 polymer ?
#
loop_
_entity_poly.entity_id
_entity_poly.type
_entity_poly.pdbx_seq_one_letter_code
_entity_poly.pdbx_strand_id
1 'polypeptide(L)' 'MCKHEIIGDFYRGCGHFHGRYYTGCIIDCKNDKCKTSGSHKHKSASNCGCAEVIDDDRRVQNMFQIPFPECGHGASTSR' A
#
# COMPACT_ATOMS: atom_id res chain seq x y z
N MET A 1 -3.48 0.92 12.90
CA MET A 1 -4.24 0.87 11.65
C MET A 1 -3.45 1.70 10.68
N CYS A 2 -2.83 1.04 9.71
CA CYS A 2 -1.66 1.56 9.01
C CYS A 2 -1.65 1.14 7.54
N LYS A 3 -2.43 0.10 7.18
CA LYS A 3 -2.56 -0.35 5.80
C LYS A 3 -3.85 0.20 5.20
N HIS A 4 -3.74 0.98 4.15
CA HIS A 4 -4.90 1.56 3.47
C HIS A 4 -5.27 0.67 2.30
N GLU A 5 -6.47 0.13 2.29
CA GLU A 5 -6.90 -0.69 1.17
C GLU A 5 -7.17 0.18 -0.06
N ILE A 6 -6.47 -0.13 -1.15
CA ILE A 6 -6.58 0.55 -2.43
C ILE A 6 -7.05 -0.43 -3.50
N ILE A 7 -8.15 -0.07 -4.17
CA ILE A 7 -8.65 -0.83 -5.32
C ILE A 7 -8.01 -0.26 -6.58
N GLY A 8 -7.54 -1.14 -7.46
CA GLY A 8 -6.91 -0.73 -8.71
C GLY A 8 -6.86 -1.83 -9.75
N ASP A 9 -6.24 -1.53 -10.87
CA ASP A 9 -6.05 -2.47 -11.97
C ASP A 9 -4.59 -2.89 -12.08
N PHE A 10 -4.36 -4.12 -12.52
CA PHE A 10 -3.03 -4.62 -12.82
C PHE A 10 -2.85 -4.80 -14.33
N TYR A 11 -1.84 -4.14 -14.90
CA TYR A 11 -1.54 -4.19 -16.32
C TYR A 11 -0.33 -5.09 -16.55
N ARG A 12 -0.54 -6.31 -17.06
CA ARG A 12 0.55 -7.28 -17.30
C ARG A 12 1.52 -6.84 -18.38
N GLY A 13 1.08 -6.02 -19.33
CA GLY A 13 1.96 -5.50 -20.38
C GLY A 13 3.09 -4.60 -19.87
N CYS A 14 2.94 -4.00 -18.68
CA CYS A 14 3.99 -3.22 -18.01
C CYS A 14 4.33 -3.71 -16.58
N GLY A 15 3.58 -4.66 -16.03
CA GLY A 15 3.77 -5.19 -14.67
C GLY A 15 3.39 -4.23 -13.54
N HIS A 16 2.64 -3.16 -13.85
CA HIS A 16 2.30 -2.13 -12.88
C HIS A 16 0.86 -2.25 -12.35
N PHE A 17 0.72 -1.93 -11.06
CA PHE A 17 -0.58 -1.72 -10.41
C PHE A 17 -0.93 -0.24 -10.47
N HIS A 18 -2.10 0.08 -10.99
CA HIS A 18 -2.65 1.43 -11.03
C HIS A 18 -3.83 1.52 -10.06
N GLY A 19 -3.62 2.17 -8.92
CA GLY A 19 -4.66 2.43 -7.94
C GLY A 19 -5.73 3.39 -8.48
N ARG A 20 -7.00 3.07 -8.25
CA ARG A 20 -8.16 3.89 -8.64
C ARG A 20 -8.71 4.69 -7.47
N TYR A 21 -8.97 4.02 -6.35
CA TYR A 21 -9.53 4.66 -5.16
C TYR A 21 -9.22 3.86 -3.89
N TYR A 22 -9.10 4.56 -2.77
CA TYR A 22 -9.06 3.93 -1.45
C TYR A 22 -10.47 3.58 -0.99
N THR A 23 -10.66 2.39 -0.40
CA THR A 23 -11.97 1.98 0.11
C THR A 23 -12.34 2.64 1.43
N GLY A 24 -11.36 3.26 2.10
CA GLY A 24 -11.49 3.73 3.48
C GLY A 24 -11.32 2.61 4.51
N CYS A 25 -11.17 1.35 4.08
CA CYS A 25 -10.79 0.27 4.97
C CYS A 25 -9.32 0.43 5.37
N ILE A 26 -9.09 0.59 6.68
CA ILE A 26 -7.75 0.65 7.25
C ILE A 26 -7.49 -0.62 8.06
N ILE A 27 -6.50 -1.38 7.63
CA ILE A 27 -6.11 -2.63 8.27
C ILE A 27 -4.96 -2.35 9.24
N ASP A 28 -5.00 -3.00 10.40
CA ASP A 28 -3.88 -2.98 11.32
C ASP A 28 -2.72 -3.81 10.76
N CYS A 29 -1.56 -3.17 10.59
CA CYS A 29 -0.32 -3.83 10.21
C CYS A 29 0.21 -4.79 11.29
N LYS A 30 -0.39 -4.81 12.49
CA LYS A 30 -0.02 -5.66 13.65
C LYS A 30 1.46 -5.57 14.06
N ASN A 31 2.10 -4.45 13.70
CA ASN A 31 3.50 -4.20 14.00
C ASN A 31 3.60 -3.53 15.37
N ASP A 32 4.36 -4.15 16.27
CA ASP A 32 4.56 -3.69 17.65
C ASP A 32 5.34 -2.36 17.75
N LYS A 33 6.13 -2.05 16.71
CA LYS A 33 6.88 -0.79 16.54
C LYS A 33 6.10 0.28 15.77
N CYS A 34 4.93 -0.04 15.22
CA CYS A 34 4.12 0.96 14.53
C CYS A 34 3.29 1.76 15.53
N LYS A 35 3.49 3.09 15.58
CA LYS A 35 2.81 3.97 16.54
C LYS A 35 1.29 3.94 16.43
N THR A 36 0.75 3.76 15.22
CA THR A 36 -0.69 3.72 14.98
C THR A 36 -1.29 2.31 15.08
N SER A 37 -0.47 1.25 15.25
CA SER A 37 -0.97 -0.12 15.35
C SER A 37 -1.70 -0.36 16.68
N GLY A 38 -2.76 -1.15 16.65
CA GLY A 38 -3.40 -1.68 17.85
C GLY A 38 -2.49 -2.65 18.61
N SER A 39 -1.44 -3.18 17.97
CA SER A 39 -0.41 -4.03 18.60
C SER A 39 0.77 -3.23 19.13
N HIS A 40 0.73 -1.90 19.06
CA HIS A 40 1.82 -1.04 19.52
C HIS A 40 2.17 -1.31 21.00
N LYS A 41 3.46 -1.49 21.30
CA LYS A 41 3.93 -1.84 22.66
C LYS A 41 3.90 -0.69 23.66
N HIS A 42 4.20 0.53 23.23
CA HIS A 42 4.36 1.67 24.14
C HIS A 42 3.10 2.56 24.21
N LYS A 43 1.91 1.96 24.33
CA LYS A 43 0.63 2.71 24.31
C LYS A 43 0.52 3.78 25.41
N SER A 44 1.20 3.57 26.52
CA SER A 44 1.19 4.47 27.69
C SER A 44 2.30 5.52 27.68
N ALA A 45 3.27 5.43 26.75
CA ALA A 45 4.37 6.39 26.69
C ALA A 45 3.99 7.58 25.80
N SER A 46 3.95 8.78 26.39
CA SER A 46 3.53 10.01 25.69
C SER A 46 4.46 10.41 24.53
N ASN A 47 5.75 10.03 24.60
CA ASN A 47 6.79 10.41 23.65
C ASN A 47 7.52 9.21 23.02
N CYS A 48 6.79 8.14 22.65
CA CYS A 48 7.42 7.05 21.87
C CYS A 48 7.84 7.58 20.50
N GLY A 49 9.12 7.42 20.16
CA GLY A 49 9.72 7.78 18.87
C GLY A 49 9.49 6.75 17.76
N CYS A 50 8.43 5.94 17.89
CA CYS A 50 8.17 4.83 16.99
C CYS A 50 7.54 5.37 15.70
N ALA A 51 8.00 4.88 14.55
CA ALA A 51 7.53 5.36 13.25
C ALA A 51 6.07 4.94 13.00
N GLU A 52 5.39 5.72 12.18
CA GLU A 52 4.14 5.29 11.57
C GLU A 52 4.45 4.46 10.34
N VAL A 53 3.79 3.32 10.21
CA VAL A 53 3.82 2.52 8.98
C VAL A 53 2.64 2.99 8.14
N ILE A 54 2.90 3.46 6.91
CA ILE A 54 1.88 3.75 5.93
C ILE A 54 2.16 2.82 4.75
N ASP A 55 1.24 1.90 4.49
CA ASP A 55 1.38 0.89 3.45
C ASP A 55 0.05 0.71 2.73
N ASP A 56 0.09 0.36 1.46
CA ASP A 56 -1.10 0.22 0.62
C ASP A 56 -1.43 -1.26 0.43
N ASP A 57 -2.60 -1.69 0.94
CA ASP A 57 -3.11 -3.04 0.69
C ASP A 57 -3.78 -3.08 -0.69
N ARG A 58 -2.99 -3.44 -1.70
CA ARG A 58 -3.40 -3.43 -3.11
C ARG A 58 -4.38 -4.56 -3.40
N ARG A 59 -5.61 -4.20 -3.78
CA ARG A 59 -6.64 -5.11 -4.29
C ARG A 59 -6.81 -4.90 -5.79
N VAL A 60 -6.54 -5.96 -6.55
CA VAL A 60 -6.72 -5.95 -8.01
C VAL A 60 -8.18 -6.20 -8.34
N GLN A 61 -8.84 -5.22 -8.94
CA GLN A 61 -10.20 -5.34 -9.47
C GLN A 61 -10.19 -5.92 -10.88
N ASN A 62 -9.32 -5.41 -11.77
CA ASN A 62 -9.19 -5.90 -13.14
C ASN A 62 -7.74 -6.23 -13.46
N MET A 63 -7.54 -7.23 -14.31
CA MET A 63 -6.23 -7.64 -14.80
C MET A 63 -6.18 -7.58 -16.33
N PHE A 64 -5.50 -6.57 -16.86
CA PHE A 64 -5.37 -6.34 -18.29
C PHE A 64 -4.09 -6.99 -18.83
N GLN A 65 -4.16 -7.54 -20.04
CA GLN A 65 -2.98 -8.12 -20.72
C GLN A 65 -2.15 -7.06 -21.47
N ILE A 66 -2.76 -5.91 -21.77
CA ILE A 66 -2.13 -4.78 -22.45
C ILE A 66 -1.33 -3.92 -21.45
N PRO A 67 -0.36 -3.11 -21.91
CA PRO A 67 0.26 -2.08 -21.07
C PRO A 67 -0.72 -0.95 -20.76
N PHE A 68 -0.51 -0.25 -19.64
CA PHE A 68 -1.26 0.98 -19.35
C PHE A 68 -0.88 2.08 -20.36
N PRO A 69 -1.83 2.83 -20.96
CA PRO A 69 -1.52 3.79 -22.03
C PRO A 69 -0.47 4.85 -21.68
N GLU A 70 -0.42 5.28 -20.40
CA GLU A 70 0.52 6.30 -19.92
C GLU A 70 1.77 5.70 -19.29
N CYS A 71 1.89 4.36 -19.21
CA CYS A 71 3.18 3.73 -18.98
C CYS A 71 4.00 3.91 -20.26
N GLY A 72 4.61 5.08 -20.41
CA GLY A 72 5.58 5.34 -21.46
C GLY A 72 6.65 4.24 -21.46
N HIS A 73 7.17 3.91 -22.64
CA HIS A 73 8.18 2.87 -22.88
C HIS A 73 9.55 3.10 -22.19
N GLY A 74 9.59 3.78 -21.05
CA GLY A 74 10.80 4.13 -20.29
C GLY A 74 10.88 3.41 -18.95
N ALA A 75 11.59 2.28 -18.97
CA ALA A 75 12.44 1.71 -17.91
C ALA A 75 11.95 1.69 -16.45
N SER A 76 11.64 0.49 -15.96
CA SER A 76 11.83 0.12 -14.55
C SER A 76 12.52 -1.24 -14.43
N THR A 77 13.77 -1.35 -14.90
CA THR A 77 14.72 -2.32 -14.34
C THR A 77 15.03 -1.93 -12.91
N SER A 78 14.27 -2.47 -11.95
CA SER A 78 14.71 -2.56 -10.56
C SER A 78 15.62 -3.78 -10.43
N ARG A 79 16.90 -3.51 -10.20
CA ARG A 79 17.96 -4.48 -9.90
C ARG A 79 17.94 -4.88 -8.44
#